data_AF-A0A957PSU7-F1
#
_entry.id   AF-A0A957PSU7-F1
#
_cell.length_a   1.000
_cell.length_b   1.000
_cell.length_c   1.000
_cell.angle_alpha   90.00
_cell.angle_beta   90.00
_cell.angle_gamma   90.00
#
_symmetry.space_group_name_H-M   'P 1'
#
loop_
_entity.id
_entity.type
_entity.pdbx_description
1 polymer ?
#
loop_
_entity_poly.entity_id
_entity_poly.type
_entity_poly.pdbx_seq_one_letter_code
_entity_poly.pdbx_strand_id
1 'polypeptide(L)'
;MNDDSPLTIKHGQSSIVHGLRMKRLSYLYLTLPFILFLFGWVRLTIAIPLALILLFTLWQLLKQSSNTHYSLFTIHYSPSTIYWILLAAFWLLLSGIGSYAFQNWDHNWRNVVFRDLMNFDWPVYYAQPESGPVKMLVYYVGFWLPSVLIAKVTNWQIANFALFVWSLAGLLLITHHLGNFFKTSNLKATALLILFSGLDILGTLFFPQEYPTIFPPITHLETWAGNLQYSSFTTQLFWVFNQAIPAWLCIAMLTDERQSANYQLPITNKLFLFSLCFFFAPLASVGLLPYILIELVKQTDFKSPFKNLRWEQLLSTLIIFLLSAFFFTANTAAQQRGFQSLPFDKFLAFFLLEGGILWLVLAPSRYKDPRWIITGVLLALIPFIQLGSGRDFVMRASIAPLFYLMLLTGETIFNKSTPRLLRVTVYGLLLIGSFTPLYEINRSLYRTYDYYFLQDSCAACDFSTDPITKLAQPGIPEEEHPGTLSADALPTLKFMTDELSQNFIANVRQTFFYKYLARR
;
A
#
# COMPACT_ATOMS: atom_id res chain seq x y z
N MET A 1 13.32 50.47 -11.22
CA MET A 1 13.67 49.47 -12.24
C MET A 1 13.45 48.11 -11.61
N ASN A 2 12.23 47.58 -11.75
CA ASN A 2 11.87 46.25 -11.31
C ASN A 2 12.22 45.28 -12.44
N ASP A 3 13.21 44.43 -12.22
CA ASP A 3 13.56 43.34 -13.12
C ASP A 3 12.89 42.06 -12.59
N ASP A 4 11.57 41.97 -12.77
CA ASP A 4 10.84 40.72 -12.57
C ASP A 4 11.15 39.80 -13.76
N SER A 5 12.15 38.96 -13.58
CA SER A 5 12.63 38.03 -14.60
C SER A 5 11.51 37.07 -15.09
N PRO A 6 11.27 36.95 -16.42
CA PRO A 6 10.23 36.08 -16.99
C PRO A 6 10.48 34.57 -16.88
N LEU A 7 11.63 34.15 -16.35
CA LEU A 7 12.02 32.74 -16.18
C LEU A 7 11.37 32.07 -14.96
N THR A 8 11.17 32.81 -13.87
CA THR A 8 10.61 32.28 -12.62
C THR A 8 9.12 31.95 -12.74
N ILE A 9 8.39 32.72 -13.55
CA ILE A 9 6.96 32.54 -13.81
C ILE A 9 6.71 31.28 -14.69
N LYS A 10 7.59 31.01 -15.66
CA LYS A 10 7.51 29.81 -16.53
C LYS A 10 7.74 28.50 -15.76
N HIS A 11 8.68 28.47 -14.81
CA HIS A 11 8.92 27.27 -14.00
C HIS A 11 7.76 26.93 -13.05
N GLY A 12 7.14 27.95 -12.44
CA GLY A 12 5.96 27.76 -11.60
C GLY A 12 4.78 27.15 -12.36
N GLN A 13 4.49 27.66 -13.57
CA GLN A 13 3.37 27.20 -14.40
C GLN A 13 3.55 25.77 -14.95
N SER A 14 4.77 25.37 -15.33
CA SER A 14 5.07 24.01 -15.79
C SER A 14 4.84 22.97 -14.68
N SER A 15 5.24 23.26 -13.45
CA SER A 15 5.06 22.34 -12.30
C SER A 15 3.59 22.02 -11.99
N ILE A 16 2.71 23.02 -12.12
CA ILE A 16 1.26 22.89 -11.87
C ILE A 16 0.61 21.98 -12.91
N VAL A 17 0.98 22.11 -14.19
CA VAL A 17 0.45 21.28 -15.28
C VAL A 17 0.86 19.82 -15.13
N HIS A 18 2.12 19.56 -14.76
CA HIS A 18 2.58 18.20 -14.50
C HIS A 18 1.84 17.56 -13.31
N GLY A 19 1.61 18.29 -12.23
CA GLY A 19 0.85 17.79 -11.08
C GLY A 19 -0.61 17.40 -11.41
N LEU A 20 -1.31 18.21 -12.20
CA LEU A 20 -2.68 17.91 -12.64
C LEU A 20 -2.76 16.65 -13.52
N ARG A 21 -1.79 16.45 -14.43
CA ARG A 21 -1.71 15.25 -15.26
C ARG A 21 -1.48 14.00 -14.43
N MET A 22 -0.56 14.06 -13.47
CA MET A 22 -0.26 12.93 -12.60
C MET A 22 -1.46 12.55 -11.73
N LYS A 23 -2.21 13.55 -11.21
CA LYS A 23 -3.46 13.29 -10.49
C LYS A 23 -4.50 12.54 -11.33
N ARG A 24 -4.62 12.87 -12.62
CA ARG A 24 -5.51 12.16 -13.56
C ARG A 24 -5.05 10.71 -13.78
N LEU A 25 -3.75 10.50 -14.00
CA LEU A 25 -3.17 9.16 -14.11
C LEU A 25 -3.40 8.33 -12.83
N SER A 26 -3.31 8.95 -11.66
CA SER A 26 -3.58 8.27 -10.39
C SER A 26 -5.05 7.83 -10.24
N TYR A 27 -6.01 8.65 -10.67
CA TYR A 27 -7.42 8.21 -10.72
C TYR A 27 -7.63 7.04 -11.69
N LEU A 28 -7.01 7.08 -12.87
CA LEU A 28 -7.06 5.98 -13.84
C LEU A 28 -6.46 4.70 -13.24
N TYR A 29 -5.27 4.82 -12.64
CA TYR A 29 -4.53 3.72 -12.02
C TYR A 29 -5.35 3.02 -10.93
N LEU A 30 -5.98 3.79 -10.04
CA LEU A 30 -6.76 3.24 -8.93
C LEU A 30 -8.14 2.71 -9.37
N THR A 31 -8.78 3.33 -10.36
CA THR A 31 -10.15 2.96 -10.76
C THR A 31 -10.19 1.75 -11.70
N LEU A 32 -9.17 1.59 -12.56
CA LEU A 32 -9.12 0.52 -13.54
C LEU A 32 -9.26 -0.88 -12.91
N PRO A 33 -8.50 -1.25 -11.86
CA PRO A 33 -8.69 -2.52 -11.16
C PRO A 33 -10.11 -2.79 -10.68
N PHE A 34 -10.80 -1.78 -10.15
CA PHE A 34 -12.18 -1.96 -9.68
C PHE A 34 -13.14 -2.23 -10.84
N ILE A 35 -12.95 -1.56 -11.98
CA ILE A 35 -13.72 -1.85 -13.20
C ILE A 35 -13.48 -3.29 -13.66
N LEU A 36 -12.23 -3.76 -13.67
CA LEU A 36 -11.90 -5.15 -14.00
C LEU A 36 -12.54 -6.13 -13.02
N PHE A 37 -12.50 -5.84 -11.72
CA PHE A 37 -13.18 -6.63 -10.70
C PHE A 37 -14.68 -6.70 -10.95
N LEU A 38 -15.31 -5.58 -11.31
CA LEU A 38 -16.74 -5.52 -11.57
C LEU A 38 -17.16 -6.46 -12.71
N PHE A 39 -16.44 -6.46 -13.84
CA PHE A 39 -16.73 -7.36 -14.96
C PHE A 39 -16.28 -8.81 -14.74
N GLY A 40 -15.25 -9.01 -13.92
CA GLY A 40 -14.75 -10.33 -13.58
C GLY A 40 -15.61 -11.05 -12.54
N TRP A 41 -16.08 -10.35 -11.51
CA TRP A 41 -16.72 -10.98 -10.36
C TRP A 41 -18.24 -10.80 -10.30
N VAL A 42 -18.79 -9.71 -10.86
CA VAL A 42 -20.21 -9.37 -10.71
C VAL A 42 -21.00 -9.75 -11.98
N ARG A 43 -22.26 -10.17 -11.82
CA ARG A 43 -23.15 -10.47 -12.95
C ARG A 43 -23.22 -9.30 -13.92
N LEU A 44 -23.14 -9.57 -15.22
CA LEU A 44 -23.10 -8.53 -16.25
C LEU A 44 -24.30 -7.57 -16.21
N THR A 45 -25.48 -8.07 -15.86
CA THR A 45 -26.71 -7.25 -15.70
C THR A 45 -26.58 -6.18 -14.61
N ILE A 46 -25.71 -6.41 -13.62
CA ILE A 46 -25.41 -5.46 -12.54
C ILE A 46 -24.11 -4.71 -12.86
N ALA A 47 -23.09 -5.40 -13.37
CA ALA A 47 -21.78 -4.83 -13.66
C ALA A 47 -21.84 -3.68 -14.68
N ILE A 48 -22.61 -3.85 -15.78
CA ILE A 48 -22.72 -2.84 -16.84
C ILE A 48 -23.24 -1.48 -16.32
N PRO A 49 -24.43 -1.39 -15.67
CA PRO A 49 -24.92 -0.10 -15.20
C PRO A 49 -24.02 0.54 -14.14
N LEU A 50 -23.43 -0.27 -13.24
CA LEU A 50 -22.49 0.24 -12.23
C LEU A 50 -21.18 0.75 -12.86
N ALA A 51 -20.69 0.09 -13.92
CA ALA A 51 -19.52 0.53 -14.66
C ALA A 51 -19.77 1.86 -15.36
N LEU A 52 -20.95 2.08 -15.94
CA LEU A 52 -21.30 3.35 -16.60
C LEU A 52 -21.26 4.53 -15.60
N ILE A 53 -21.76 4.32 -14.37
CA ILE A 53 -21.69 5.34 -13.30
C ILE A 53 -20.23 5.66 -12.96
N LEU A 54 -19.38 4.63 -12.80
CA LEU A 54 -17.97 4.82 -12.50
C LEU A 54 -17.22 5.53 -13.63
N LEU A 55 -17.49 5.14 -14.88
CA LEU A 55 -16.90 5.76 -16.07
C LEU A 55 -17.34 7.23 -16.20
N PHE A 56 -18.58 7.56 -15.85
CA PHE A 56 -19.05 8.94 -15.81
C PHE A 56 -18.32 9.75 -14.72
N THR A 57 -18.19 9.21 -13.51
CA THR A 57 -17.42 9.84 -12.42
C THR A 57 -15.96 10.05 -12.83
N LEU A 58 -15.34 9.05 -13.44
CA LEU A 58 -13.97 9.11 -13.93
C LEU A 58 -13.84 10.18 -15.02
N TRP A 59 -14.75 10.22 -15.99
CA TRP A 59 -14.79 11.26 -17.01
C TRP A 59 -14.90 12.67 -16.41
N GLN A 60 -15.76 12.88 -15.40
CA GLN A 60 -15.86 14.15 -14.69
C GLN A 60 -14.55 14.51 -13.96
N LEU A 61 -13.93 13.56 -13.26
CA LEU A 61 -12.65 13.75 -12.57
C LEU A 61 -11.52 14.12 -13.54
N LEU A 62 -11.50 13.50 -14.73
CA LEU A 62 -10.52 13.79 -15.78
C LEU A 62 -10.77 15.13 -16.46
N LYS A 63 -12.04 15.55 -16.56
CA LYS A 63 -12.44 16.86 -17.09
C LYS A 63 -12.19 18.00 -16.10
N GLN A 64 -12.13 17.71 -14.80
CA GLN A 64 -12.03 18.74 -13.77
C GLN A 64 -10.67 19.46 -13.80
N SER A 65 -10.69 20.62 -14.46
CA SER A 65 -9.72 21.74 -14.56
C SER A 65 -8.33 21.47 -15.16
N SER A 66 -8.06 22.07 -16.32
CA SER A 66 -7.56 23.46 -16.37
C SER A 66 -8.02 24.16 -17.67
N ASN A 67 -8.44 25.44 -17.57
CA ASN A 67 -8.73 26.35 -18.70
C ASN A 67 -7.45 26.79 -19.44
N THR A 68 -6.46 25.90 -19.51
CA THR A 68 -5.15 26.22 -20.06
C THR A 68 -4.81 25.23 -21.15
N HIS A 69 -5.00 25.69 -22.39
CA HIS A 69 -4.51 25.03 -23.59
C HIS A 69 -2.97 25.04 -23.55
N TYR A 70 -2.36 23.92 -23.15
CA TYR A 70 -0.92 23.73 -23.29
C TYR A 70 -0.60 22.38 -23.93
N SER A 71 0.48 22.39 -24.73
CA SER A 71 0.92 21.28 -25.57
C SER A 71 1.02 19.95 -24.81
N LEU A 72 0.67 18.86 -25.49
CA LEU A 72 0.55 17.53 -24.91
C LEU A 72 1.88 16.93 -24.43
N PHE A 73 3.05 17.39 -24.86
CA PHE A 73 4.33 16.74 -24.51
C PHE A 73 5.53 17.71 -24.52
N THR A 74 5.77 18.41 -23.41
CA THR A 74 7.08 19.04 -23.15
C THR A 74 7.61 18.52 -21.82
N ILE A 75 8.30 17.37 -21.86
CA ILE A 75 9.01 16.83 -20.70
C ILE A 75 10.40 17.48 -20.71
N HIS A 76 10.64 18.42 -19.80
CA HIS A 76 12.00 18.86 -19.52
C HIS A 76 12.69 17.78 -18.69
N TYR A 77 13.49 16.92 -19.35
CA TYR A 77 14.31 15.92 -18.68
C TYR A 77 15.48 16.60 -17.97
N SER A 78 15.44 16.64 -16.64
CA SER A 78 16.62 16.90 -15.83
C SER A 78 17.30 15.56 -15.47
N PRO A 79 18.62 15.52 -15.26
CA PRO A 79 19.30 14.32 -14.75
C PRO A 79 18.65 13.77 -13.47
N SER A 80 18.07 14.64 -12.63
CA SER A 80 17.35 14.24 -11.41
C SER A 80 16.12 13.36 -11.67
N THR A 81 15.47 13.51 -12.83
CA THR A 81 14.33 12.67 -13.23
C THR A 81 14.79 11.25 -13.54
N ILE A 82 15.94 11.09 -14.22
CA ILE A 82 16.51 9.78 -14.54
C ILE A 82 16.93 9.07 -13.26
N TYR A 83 17.66 9.74 -12.37
CA TYR A 83 18.06 9.16 -11.07
C TYR A 83 16.86 8.77 -10.21
N TRP A 84 15.78 9.54 -10.25
CA TRP A 84 14.55 9.20 -9.55
C TRP A 84 13.91 7.91 -10.07
N ILE A 85 13.78 7.78 -11.40
CA ILE A 85 13.22 6.57 -12.02
C ILE A 85 14.11 5.37 -11.73
N LEU A 86 15.43 5.52 -11.86
CA LEU A 86 16.39 4.45 -11.55
C LEU A 86 16.32 4.03 -10.08
N LEU A 87 16.24 4.98 -9.14
CA LEU A 87 16.10 4.67 -7.72
C LEU A 87 14.79 3.91 -7.43
N ALA A 88 13.66 4.36 -7.99
CA ALA A 88 12.38 3.68 -7.81
C ALA A 88 12.35 2.29 -8.43
N ALA A 89 12.93 2.12 -9.63
CA ALA A 89 13.03 0.84 -10.32
C ALA A 89 13.97 -0.12 -9.59
N PHE A 90 15.10 0.37 -9.06
CA PHE A 90 16.03 -0.43 -8.27
C PHE A 90 15.41 -0.87 -6.94
N TRP A 91 14.75 0.04 -6.22
CA TRP A 91 14.03 -0.32 -5.00
C TRP A 91 12.92 -1.35 -5.26
N LEU A 92 12.18 -1.19 -6.36
CA LEU A 92 11.19 -2.18 -6.80
C LEU A 92 11.82 -3.51 -7.17
N LEU A 93 12.95 -3.52 -7.87
CA LEU A 93 13.69 -4.75 -8.21
C LEU A 93 13.98 -5.55 -6.94
N LEU A 94 14.52 -4.90 -5.92
CA LEU A 94 14.87 -5.53 -4.64
C LEU A 94 13.65 -6.02 -3.83
N SER A 95 12.43 -5.61 -4.17
CA SER A 95 11.24 -6.18 -3.54
C SER A 95 10.93 -7.61 -3.96
N GLY A 96 11.59 -8.11 -5.02
CA GLY A 96 11.30 -9.43 -5.58
C GLY A 96 10.02 -9.50 -6.42
N ILE A 97 9.28 -8.39 -6.57
CA ILE A 97 8.14 -8.30 -7.50
C ILE A 97 8.63 -8.61 -8.92
N GLY A 98 7.93 -9.52 -9.61
CA GLY A 98 8.33 -10.01 -10.93
C GLY A 98 9.35 -11.15 -10.89
N SER A 99 9.76 -11.62 -9.70
CA SER A 99 10.71 -12.74 -9.51
C SER A 99 12.12 -12.48 -10.06
N TYR A 100 12.55 -11.23 -10.10
CA TYR A 100 13.88 -10.82 -10.57
C TYR A 100 14.93 -10.70 -9.46
N ALA A 101 14.49 -10.67 -8.21
CA ALA A 101 15.33 -10.64 -7.01
C ALA A 101 14.67 -11.50 -5.93
N PHE A 102 15.36 -11.67 -4.81
CA PHE A 102 14.87 -12.44 -3.68
C PHE A 102 13.49 -11.97 -3.21
N GLN A 103 12.60 -12.92 -3.01
CA GLN A 103 11.25 -12.72 -2.50
C GLN A 103 11.20 -13.18 -1.04
N ASN A 104 10.62 -12.37 -0.16
CA ASN A 104 10.36 -12.80 1.22
C ASN A 104 9.22 -13.81 1.28
N TRP A 105 9.12 -14.59 2.35
CA TRP A 105 8.12 -15.65 2.58
C TRP A 105 6.72 -15.34 2.04
N ASP A 106 6.27 -14.12 2.31
CA ASP A 106 4.93 -13.67 2.04
C ASP A 106 4.58 -13.77 0.55
N HIS A 107 5.57 -13.67 -0.33
CA HIS A 107 5.41 -13.86 -1.77
C HIS A 107 4.86 -15.24 -2.15
N ASN A 108 5.03 -16.30 -1.32
CA ASN A 108 4.35 -17.58 -1.56
C ASN A 108 2.84 -17.39 -1.78
N TRP A 109 2.22 -16.55 -0.94
CA TRP A 109 0.80 -16.24 -1.05
C TRP A 109 0.47 -15.30 -2.21
N ARG A 110 1.36 -14.35 -2.55
CA ARG A 110 1.10 -13.38 -3.63
C ARG A 110 1.28 -14.04 -5.00
N ASN A 111 2.28 -14.89 -5.14
CA ASN A 111 2.55 -15.66 -6.36
C ASN A 111 1.41 -16.65 -6.62
N VAL A 112 0.94 -17.38 -5.61
CA VAL A 112 -0.19 -18.31 -5.81
C VAL A 112 -1.49 -17.58 -6.13
N VAL A 113 -1.79 -16.44 -5.48
CA VAL A 113 -2.94 -15.61 -5.85
C VAL A 113 -2.82 -15.12 -7.30
N PHE A 114 -1.64 -14.64 -7.70
CA PHE A 114 -1.40 -14.17 -9.05
C PHE A 114 -1.57 -15.29 -10.10
N ARG A 115 -1.04 -16.49 -9.79
CA ARG A 115 -1.16 -17.68 -10.63
C ARG A 115 -2.59 -18.19 -10.74
N ASP A 116 -3.32 -18.27 -9.62
CA ASP A 116 -4.71 -18.73 -9.63
C ASP A 116 -5.60 -17.74 -10.39
N LEU A 117 -5.38 -16.42 -10.24
CA LEU A 117 -6.09 -15.41 -11.02
C LEU A 117 -5.84 -15.57 -12.53
N MET A 118 -4.64 -15.98 -12.93
CA MET A 118 -4.29 -16.26 -14.33
C MET A 118 -4.98 -17.52 -14.84
N ASN A 119 -4.93 -18.61 -14.07
CA ASN A 119 -5.29 -19.95 -14.55
C ASN A 119 -6.77 -20.31 -14.39
N PHE A 120 -7.49 -19.70 -13.44
CA PHE A 120 -8.92 -19.98 -13.20
C PHE A 120 -9.80 -18.88 -13.79
N ASP A 121 -11.03 -19.23 -14.15
CA ASP A 121 -12.05 -18.25 -14.52
C ASP A 121 -12.34 -17.26 -13.39
N TRP A 122 -12.89 -16.10 -13.74
CA TRP A 122 -13.29 -15.08 -12.77
C TRP A 122 -14.82 -15.12 -12.56
N PRO A 123 -15.32 -15.11 -11.30
CA PRO A 123 -14.59 -15.24 -10.03
C PRO A 123 -13.83 -16.56 -9.90
N VAL A 124 -12.70 -16.55 -9.19
CA VAL A 124 -11.92 -17.76 -8.95
C VAL A 124 -12.63 -18.65 -7.93
N TYR A 125 -13.21 -19.75 -8.42
CA TYR A 125 -13.81 -20.80 -7.60
C TYR A 125 -12.92 -22.04 -7.58
N TYR A 126 -12.65 -22.55 -6.37
CA TYR A 126 -11.88 -23.78 -6.16
C TYR A 126 -12.78 -25.01 -6.07
N ALA A 127 -14.02 -24.85 -5.60
CA ALA A 127 -15.03 -25.91 -5.53
C ALA A 127 -16.44 -25.31 -5.57
N GLN A 128 -17.31 -25.86 -6.42
CA GLN A 128 -18.73 -25.47 -6.55
C GLN A 128 -19.65 -26.71 -6.64
N PRO A 129 -19.70 -27.56 -5.61
CA PRO A 129 -20.58 -28.73 -5.63
C PRO A 129 -22.05 -28.31 -5.58
N GLU A 130 -22.99 -29.18 -5.95
CA GLU A 130 -24.43 -28.90 -5.84
C GLU A 130 -24.86 -28.71 -4.37
N SER A 131 -24.34 -29.55 -3.47
CA SER A 131 -24.48 -29.46 -2.01
C SER A 131 -23.11 -29.39 -1.32
N GLY A 132 -23.01 -28.73 -0.16
CA GLY A 132 -21.74 -28.56 0.57
C GLY A 132 -21.02 -27.22 0.31
N PRO A 133 -19.79 -27.01 0.78
CA PRO A 133 -19.15 -25.69 0.75
C PRO A 133 -18.79 -25.21 -0.68
N VAL A 134 -19.03 -23.93 -0.97
CA VAL A 134 -18.54 -23.29 -2.21
C VAL A 134 -17.26 -22.52 -1.87
N LYS A 135 -16.11 -23.01 -2.30
CA LYS A 135 -14.81 -22.40 -2.02
C LYS A 135 -14.48 -21.38 -3.11
N MET A 136 -14.29 -20.12 -2.71
CA MET A 136 -13.93 -19.02 -3.61
C MET A 136 -12.72 -18.26 -3.06
N LEU A 137 -11.88 -17.72 -3.95
CA LEU A 137 -10.86 -16.75 -3.59
C LEU A 137 -11.53 -15.43 -3.16
N VAL A 138 -11.42 -15.10 -1.88
CA VAL A 138 -11.92 -13.86 -1.28
C VAL A 138 -10.77 -13.13 -0.61
N TYR A 139 -10.11 -12.30 -1.40
CA TYR A 139 -8.92 -11.55 -0.99
C TYR A 139 -8.86 -10.22 -1.73
N TYR A 140 -7.98 -9.29 -1.33
CA TYR A 140 -7.82 -7.99 -1.99
C TYR A 140 -7.11 -8.11 -3.36
N VAL A 141 -7.77 -8.79 -4.31
CA VAL A 141 -7.24 -9.18 -5.63
C VAL A 141 -7.01 -8.02 -6.59
N GLY A 142 -7.56 -6.84 -6.30
CA GLY A 142 -7.62 -5.71 -7.23
C GLY A 142 -6.28 -5.37 -7.87
N PHE A 143 -5.21 -5.31 -7.07
CA PHE A 143 -3.89 -4.87 -7.54
C PHE A 143 -3.34 -5.70 -8.71
N TRP A 144 -3.60 -7.01 -8.73
CA TRP A 144 -3.11 -7.91 -9.77
C TRP A 144 -3.91 -7.84 -11.06
N LEU A 145 -5.19 -7.43 -11.02
CA LEU A 145 -6.12 -7.58 -12.14
C LEU A 145 -5.63 -6.97 -13.47
N PRO A 146 -5.01 -5.77 -13.50
CA PRO A 146 -4.48 -5.22 -14.75
C PRO A 146 -3.39 -6.10 -15.38
N SER A 147 -2.46 -6.61 -14.56
CA SER A 147 -1.38 -7.48 -15.01
C SER A 147 -1.90 -8.87 -15.38
N VAL A 148 -2.88 -9.40 -14.63
CA VAL A 148 -3.50 -10.70 -14.95
C VAL A 148 -4.31 -10.63 -16.24
N LEU A 149 -4.95 -9.50 -16.56
CA LEU A 149 -5.66 -9.37 -17.84
C LEU A 149 -4.73 -9.58 -19.04
N ILE A 150 -3.48 -9.12 -18.95
CA ILE A 150 -2.43 -9.41 -19.93
C ILE A 150 -2.01 -10.88 -19.83
N ALA A 151 -1.88 -11.41 -18.61
CA ALA A 151 -1.52 -12.80 -18.34
C ALA A 151 -2.50 -13.83 -18.93
N LYS A 152 -3.81 -13.52 -18.99
CA LYS A 152 -4.86 -14.39 -19.53
C LYS A 152 -4.63 -14.84 -20.98
N VAL A 153 -3.83 -14.08 -21.73
CA VAL A 153 -3.50 -14.37 -23.13
C VAL A 153 -1.99 -14.56 -23.35
N THR A 154 -1.21 -14.62 -22.27
CA THR A 154 0.25 -14.74 -22.31
C THR A 154 0.75 -15.81 -21.34
N ASN A 155 1.98 -15.68 -20.82
CA ASN A 155 2.62 -16.66 -19.96
C ASN A 155 3.08 -16.03 -18.64
N TRP A 156 3.57 -16.87 -17.72
CA TRP A 156 4.03 -16.46 -16.40
C TRP A 156 5.09 -15.35 -16.41
N GLN A 157 6.03 -15.39 -17.36
CA GLN A 157 7.11 -14.42 -17.46
C GLN A 157 6.60 -13.04 -17.88
N ILE A 158 5.75 -12.98 -18.92
CA ILE A 158 5.14 -11.73 -19.38
C ILE A 158 4.21 -11.16 -18.29
N ALA A 159 3.48 -12.03 -17.58
CA ALA A 159 2.64 -11.64 -16.46
C ALA A 159 3.46 -10.96 -15.35
N ASN A 160 4.58 -11.57 -14.94
CA ASN A 160 5.49 -11.01 -13.93
C ASN A 160 6.10 -9.68 -14.38
N PHE A 161 6.48 -9.56 -15.65
CA PHE A 161 6.92 -8.28 -16.22
C PHE A 161 5.83 -7.21 -16.19
N ALA A 162 4.60 -7.55 -16.57
CA ALA A 162 3.46 -6.65 -16.49
C ALA A 162 3.16 -6.21 -15.03
N LEU A 163 3.31 -7.12 -14.06
CA LEU A 163 3.17 -6.82 -12.63
C LEU A 163 4.26 -5.86 -12.14
N PHE A 164 5.50 -6.04 -12.60
CA PHE A 164 6.61 -5.15 -12.31
C PHE A 164 6.36 -3.74 -12.87
N VAL A 165 5.99 -3.63 -14.15
CA VAL A 165 5.69 -2.34 -14.80
C VAL A 165 4.51 -1.64 -14.11
N TRP A 166 3.46 -2.38 -13.77
CA TRP A 166 2.30 -1.85 -13.05
C TRP A 166 2.70 -1.29 -11.67
N SER A 167 3.50 -2.05 -10.92
CA SER A 167 3.99 -1.64 -9.60
C SER A 167 4.90 -0.41 -9.69
N LEU A 168 5.78 -0.35 -10.69
CA LEU A 168 6.64 0.81 -10.94
C LEU A 168 5.82 2.07 -11.25
N ALA A 169 4.79 1.95 -12.08
CA ALA A 169 3.89 3.06 -12.38
C ALA A 169 3.23 3.62 -11.10
N GLY A 170 2.75 2.75 -10.22
CA GLY A 170 2.22 3.14 -8.92
C GLY A 170 3.24 3.90 -8.06
N LEU A 171 4.46 3.37 -7.92
CA LEU A 171 5.54 4.00 -7.14
C LEU A 171 5.95 5.37 -7.68
N LEU A 172 6.01 5.53 -9.01
CA LEU A 172 6.32 6.81 -9.64
C LEU A 172 5.19 7.84 -9.39
N LEU A 173 3.93 7.43 -9.44
CA LEU A 173 2.81 8.33 -9.11
C LEU A 173 2.87 8.78 -7.64
N ILE A 174 3.08 7.85 -6.70
CA ILE A 174 3.20 8.14 -5.26
C ILE A 174 4.32 9.14 -5.01
N THR A 175 5.53 8.82 -5.47
CA THR A 175 6.72 9.62 -5.17
C THR A 175 6.71 10.98 -5.85
N HIS A 176 6.00 11.12 -6.98
CA HIS A 176 5.73 12.43 -7.57
C HIS A 176 4.75 13.26 -6.72
N HIS A 177 3.64 12.68 -6.26
CA HIS A 177 2.72 13.37 -5.35
C HIS A 177 3.44 13.80 -4.06
N LEU A 178 4.31 12.96 -3.51
CA LEU A 178 5.14 13.31 -2.35
C LEU A 178 6.14 14.43 -2.65
N GLY A 179 6.81 14.40 -3.82
CA GLY A 179 7.71 15.47 -4.26
C GLY A 179 7.01 16.83 -4.31
N ASN A 180 5.81 16.85 -4.90
CA ASN A 180 4.96 18.05 -4.96
C ASN A 180 4.51 18.50 -3.56
N PHE A 181 4.05 17.57 -2.73
CA PHE A 181 3.60 17.85 -1.36
C PHE A 181 4.71 18.48 -0.50
N PHE A 182 5.91 17.90 -0.55
CA PHE A 182 7.07 18.39 0.19
C PHE A 182 7.76 19.59 -0.45
N LYS A 183 7.38 19.97 -1.69
CA LYS A 183 8.06 21.00 -2.50
C LYS A 183 9.56 20.70 -2.66
N THR A 184 9.87 19.43 -2.91
CA THR A 184 11.24 18.91 -3.07
C THR A 184 11.32 18.05 -4.34
N SER A 185 12.52 17.64 -4.73
CA SER A 185 12.68 16.72 -5.88
C SER A 185 12.04 15.37 -5.59
N ASN A 186 11.41 14.73 -6.60
CA ASN A 186 10.89 13.35 -6.47
C ASN A 186 11.94 12.38 -5.93
N LEU A 187 13.22 12.56 -6.28
CA LEU A 187 14.35 11.77 -5.76
C LEU A 187 14.44 11.81 -4.23
N LYS A 188 14.47 13.01 -3.64
CA LYS A 188 14.50 13.19 -2.17
C LYS A 188 13.23 12.67 -1.49
N ALA A 189 12.06 12.84 -2.10
CA ALA A 189 10.82 12.30 -1.59
C ALA A 189 10.82 10.76 -1.61
N THR A 190 11.38 10.16 -2.67
CA THR A 190 11.56 8.70 -2.79
C THR A 190 12.54 8.19 -1.74
N ALA A 191 13.68 8.87 -1.55
CA ALA A 191 14.64 8.49 -0.51
C ALA A 191 14.04 8.54 0.90
N LEU A 192 13.22 9.56 1.20
CA LEU A 192 12.48 9.61 2.47
C LEU A 192 11.52 8.42 2.60
N LEU A 193 10.75 8.11 1.56
CA LEU A 193 9.82 6.97 1.57
C LEU A 193 10.56 5.64 1.81
N ILE A 194 11.69 5.42 1.14
CA ILE A 194 12.51 4.21 1.29
C ILE A 194 13.05 4.06 2.71
N LEU A 195 13.59 5.13 3.28
CA LEU A 195 14.37 5.10 4.52
C LEU A 195 13.53 5.36 5.79
N PHE A 196 12.25 5.70 5.66
CA PHE A 196 11.39 5.98 6.80
C PHE A 196 10.93 4.69 7.49
N SER A 197 11.20 4.59 8.79
CA SER A 197 10.88 3.43 9.65
C SER A 197 10.90 3.83 11.13
N GLY A 198 10.42 2.93 11.98
CA GLY A 198 10.59 2.98 13.43
C GLY A 198 12.04 2.76 13.87
N LEU A 199 12.30 2.85 15.17
CA LEU A 199 13.62 2.65 15.76
C LEU A 199 13.86 1.17 16.13
N ASP A 200 13.52 0.24 15.24
CA ASP A 200 13.53 -1.21 15.52
C ASP A 200 14.89 -1.73 15.95
N ILE A 201 15.97 -1.13 15.44
CA ILE A 201 17.34 -1.46 15.85
C ILE A 201 17.56 -1.21 17.35
N LEU A 202 16.96 -0.16 17.92
CA LEU A 202 17.00 0.11 19.36
C LEU A 202 16.09 -0.84 20.11
N GLY A 203 14.94 -1.21 19.53
CA GLY A 203 14.06 -2.23 20.07
C GLY A 203 14.78 -3.57 20.23
N THR A 204 15.45 -4.01 19.17
CA THR A 204 16.28 -5.22 19.13
C THR A 204 17.43 -5.16 20.14
N LEU A 205 18.07 -3.99 20.30
CA LEU A 205 19.20 -3.81 21.22
C LEU A 205 18.77 -3.83 22.70
N PHE A 206 17.68 -3.14 23.04
CA PHE A 206 17.26 -2.95 24.43
C PHE A 206 16.27 -4.02 24.93
N PHE A 207 15.61 -4.73 24.02
CA PHE A 207 14.68 -5.82 24.33
C PHE A 207 15.10 -7.10 23.60
N PRO A 208 16.30 -7.64 23.90
CA PRO A 208 16.83 -8.79 23.18
C PRO A 208 15.93 -10.02 23.37
N GLN A 209 15.66 -10.70 22.26
CA GLN A 209 14.96 -11.98 22.19
C GLN A 209 15.84 -12.98 21.44
N GLU A 210 15.41 -14.25 21.31
CA GLU A 210 16.09 -15.22 20.44
C GLU A 210 16.13 -14.75 18.99
N TYR A 211 15.07 -14.07 18.55
CA TYR A 211 14.95 -13.42 17.25
C TYR A 211 14.05 -12.18 17.40
N PRO A 212 14.35 -11.05 16.73
CA PRO A 212 15.48 -10.80 15.84
C PRO A 212 16.79 -10.49 16.57
N THR A 213 17.91 -10.67 15.88
CA THR A 213 19.25 -10.25 16.29
C THR A 213 19.76 -9.08 15.44
N ILE A 214 20.74 -8.33 15.94
CA ILE A 214 21.39 -7.24 15.17
C ILE A 214 22.30 -7.81 14.08
N PHE A 215 22.89 -8.97 14.33
CA PHE A 215 23.76 -9.65 13.37
C PHE A 215 23.19 -11.03 13.01
N PRO A 216 23.25 -11.42 11.72
CA PRO A 216 23.84 -10.67 10.60
C PRO A 216 22.97 -9.47 10.15
N PRO A 217 23.52 -8.46 9.43
CA PRO A 217 22.81 -7.23 9.05
C PRO A 217 21.81 -7.43 7.89
N ILE A 218 21.10 -8.56 7.91
CA ILE A 218 20.06 -8.99 6.97
C ILE A 218 18.77 -9.39 7.72
N THR A 219 18.80 -9.39 9.06
CA THR A 219 17.71 -9.82 9.92
C THR A 219 16.45 -8.93 9.82
N HIS A 220 15.25 -9.53 9.86
CA HIS A 220 13.97 -8.79 9.94
C HIS A 220 13.74 -8.19 11.33
N LEU A 221 14.28 -6.98 11.56
CA LEU A 221 14.30 -6.29 12.87
C LEU A 221 12.92 -5.94 13.45
N GLU A 222 11.90 -5.73 12.61
CA GLU A 222 10.59 -5.18 13.01
C GLU A 222 9.74 -6.12 13.88
N THR A 223 10.26 -7.33 14.16
CA THR A 223 9.63 -8.32 15.04
C THR A 223 10.14 -8.27 16.48
N TRP A 224 10.98 -7.29 16.82
CA TRP A 224 11.56 -7.10 18.16
C TRP A 224 10.51 -6.99 19.28
N ALA A 225 9.29 -6.54 18.97
CA ALA A 225 8.17 -6.44 19.91
C ALA A 225 7.22 -7.65 19.87
N GLY A 226 7.69 -8.80 19.39
CA GLY A 226 6.93 -10.06 19.33
C GLY A 226 5.79 -9.97 18.32
N ASN A 227 4.55 -9.87 18.81
CA ASN A 227 3.35 -9.83 17.95
C ASN A 227 2.95 -8.43 17.46
N LEU A 228 3.63 -7.40 17.93
CA LEU A 228 3.39 -6.02 17.49
C LEU A 228 4.45 -5.63 16.45
N GLN A 229 4.00 -4.97 15.39
CA GLN A 229 4.88 -4.52 14.32
C GLN A 229 4.27 -3.33 13.58
N TYR A 230 5.03 -2.25 13.45
CA TYR A 230 4.76 -1.13 12.55
C TYR A 230 5.75 -1.14 11.39
N SER A 231 5.34 -1.81 10.31
CA SER A 231 6.21 -2.04 9.18
C SER A 231 6.64 -0.74 8.49
N SER A 232 7.93 -0.59 8.22
CA SER A 232 8.52 0.40 7.34
C SER A 232 7.93 0.31 5.93
N PHE A 233 8.04 1.37 5.15
CA PHE A 233 7.54 1.34 3.77
C PHE A 233 8.34 0.38 2.89
N THR A 234 9.62 0.16 3.18
CA THR A 234 10.41 -0.88 2.48
C THR A 234 9.88 -2.28 2.80
N THR A 235 9.66 -2.63 4.07
CA THR A 235 9.01 -3.90 4.44
C THR A 235 7.65 -4.03 3.76
N GLN A 236 6.81 -2.99 3.81
CA GLN A 236 5.50 -3.03 3.18
C GLN A 236 5.58 -3.29 1.66
N LEU A 237 6.55 -2.70 0.94
CA LEU A 237 6.77 -3.00 -0.47
C LEU A 237 7.26 -4.44 -0.67
N PHE A 238 8.16 -4.92 0.19
CA PHE A 238 8.84 -6.20 0.05
C PHE A 238 8.00 -7.40 0.48
N TRP A 239 6.91 -7.17 1.21
CA TRP A 239 6.06 -8.21 1.76
C TRP A 239 4.60 -8.06 1.32
N VAL A 240 4.03 -6.85 1.26
CA VAL A 240 2.58 -6.61 1.01
C VAL A 240 2.31 -5.54 -0.06
N PHE A 241 3.10 -5.50 -1.13
CA PHE A 241 3.03 -4.47 -2.18
C PHE A 241 1.63 -4.20 -2.72
N ASN A 242 0.83 -5.25 -2.83
CA ASN A 242 -0.49 -5.23 -3.46
C ASN A 242 -1.51 -4.41 -2.65
N GLN A 243 -1.29 -4.24 -1.34
CA GLN A 243 -2.06 -3.32 -0.49
C GLN A 243 -1.32 -2.00 -0.30
N ALA A 244 0.01 -2.05 -0.14
CA ALA A 244 0.84 -0.91 0.20
C ALA A 244 0.80 0.18 -0.87
N ILE A 245 1.12 -0.16 -2.12
CA ILE A 245 1.17 0.79 -3.24
C ILE A 245 -0.18 1.53 -3.41
N PRO A 246 -1.34 0.86 -3.55
CA PRO A 246 -2.60 1.58 -3.71
C PRO A 246 -2.98 2.41 -2.47
N ALA A 247 -2.73 1.92 -1.25
CA ALA A 247 -3.00 2.67 -0.03
C ALA A 247 -2.17 3.97 0.03
N TRP A 248 -0.86 3.87 -0.24
CA TRP A 248 0.04 5.03 -0.29
C TRP A 248 -0.40 6.04 -1.35
N LEU A 249 -0.82 5.58 -2.53
CA LEU A 249 -1.28 6.46 -3.59
C LEU A 249 -2.55 7.19 -3.18
N CYS A 250 -3.53 6.49 -2.59
CA CYS A 250 -4.73 7.13 -2.05
C CYS A 250 -4.38 8.19 -1.00
N ILE A 251 -3.50 7.89 -0.04
CA ILE A 251 -3.10 8.84 1.01
C ILE A 251 -2.36 10.04 0.42
N ALA A 252 -1.41 9.81 -0.49
CA ALA A 252 -0.66 10.88 -1.15
C ALA A 252 -1.61 11.84 -1.91
N MET A 253 -2.59 11.30 -2.66
CA MET A 253 -3.60 12.09 -3.36
C MET A 253 -4.52 12.88 -2.43
N LEU A 254 -4.84 12.36 -1.24
CA LEU A 254 -5.65 13.06 -0.23
C LEU A 254 -4.94 14.30 0.33
N THR A 255 -3.60 14.30 0.31
CA THR A 255 -2.78 15.40 0.86
C THR A 255 -2.32 16.42 -0.18
N ASP A 256 -2.59 16.16 -1.45
CA ASP A 256 -2.23 17.03 -2.59
C ASP A 256 -3.17 18.26 -2.70
N GLU A 257 -3.09 19.14 -1.70
CA GLU A 257 -4.00 20.28 -1.47
C GLU A 257 -3.34 21.66 -1.59
N ARG A 258 -2.07 21.77 -2.02
CA ARG A 258 -1.31 23.04 -1.90
C ARG A 258 -0.80 23.65 -3.21
N GLN A 259 -1.46 23.40 -4.35
CA GLN A 259 -1.10 24.08 -5.60
C GLN A 259 -1.75 25.48 -5.76
N SER A 260 -2.74 25.83 -4.94
CA SER A 260 -3.27 27.20 -4.83
C SER A 260 -3.92 27.39 -3.47
N ALA A 261 -3.74 28.56 -2.84
CA ALA A 261 -4.28 28.88 -1.51
C ALA A 261 -5.81 28.72 -1.39
N ASN A 262 -6.53 28.59 -2.52
CA ASN A 262 -7.98 28.54 -2.59
C ASN A 262 -8.55 27.21 -3.13
N TYR A 263 -7.74 26.17 -3.36
CA TYR A 263 -8.24 24.89 -3.90
C TYR A 263 -8.09 23.75 -2.88
N GLN A 264 -9.19 23.45 -2.18
CA GLN A 264 -9.30 22.27 -1.33
C GLN A 264 -9.97 21.15 -2.12
N LEU A 265 -9.48 19.91 -1.98
CA LEU A 265 -10.11 18.76 -2.61
C LEU A 265 -11.51 18.55 -2.00
N PRO A 266 -12.59 18.51 -2.80
CA PRO A 266 -13.93 18.33 -2.26
C PRO A 266 -14.06 17.04 -1.46
N ILE A 267 -14.87 17.05 -0.41
CA ILE A 267 -15.06 15.88 0.45
C ILE A 267 -15.50 14.63 -0.32
N THR A 268 -16.29 14.79 -1.38
CA THR A 268 -16.74 13.69 -2.24
C THR A 268 -15.59 13.02 -3.01
N ASN A 269 -14.55 13.77 -3.40
CA ASN A 269 -13.32 13.21 -3.96
C ASN A 269 -12.54 12.41 -2.90
N LYS A 270 -12.50 12.91 -1.65
CA LYS A 270 -11.83 12.21 -0.54
C LYS A 270 -12.53 10.90 -0.18
N LEU A 271 -13.86 10.92 -0.15
CA LEU A 271 -14.69 9.73 0.06
C LEU A 271 -14.50 8.72 -1.08
N PHE A 272 -14.42 9.18 -2.33
CA PHE A 272 -14.13 8.31 -3.47
C PHE A 272 -12.77 7.62 -3.34
N LEU A 273 -11.69 8.37 -3.02
CA LEU A 273 -10.36 7.80 -2.76
C LEU A 273 -10.36 6.85 -1.56
N PHE A 274 -11.12 7.15 -0.51
CA PHE A 274 -11.30 6.25 0.63
C PHE A 274 -11.94 4.93 0.22
N SER A 275 -13.00 4.94 -0.61
CA SER A 275 -13.62 3.71 -1.09
C SER A 275 -12.68 2.87 -1.96
N LEU A 276 -11.87 3.50 -2.80
CA LEU A 276 -10.82 2.83 -3.56
C LEU A 276 -9.76 2.23 -2.64
N CYS A 277 -9.30 2.98 -1.63
CA CYS A 277 -8.38 2.46 -0.61
C CYS A 277 -8.97 1.23 0.10
N PHE A 278 -10.26 1.27 0.46
CA PHE A 278 -10.96 0.14 1.06
C PHE A 278 -10.99 -1.09 0.14
N PHE A 279 -11.19 -0.90 -1.17
CA PHE A 279 -11.15 -1.98 -2.15
C PHE A 279 -9.77 -2.66 -2.27
N PHE A 280 -8.67 -1.90 -2.20
CA PHE A 280 -7.34 -2.49 -2.30
C PHE A 280 -6.76 -2.97 -0.97
N ALA A 281 -7.10 -2.29 0.12
CA ALA A 281 -6.47 -2.45 1.43
C ALA A 281 -7.47 -2.11 2.55
N PRO A 282 -8.44 -3.01 2.84
CA PRO A 282 -9.51 -2.72 3.79
C PRO A 282 -8.98 -2.36 5.18
N LEU A 283 -7.93 -3.03 5.67
CA LEU A 283 -7.34 -2.72 6.98
C LEU A 283 -6.65 -1.34 6.99
N ALA A 284 -5.89 -1.01 5.95
CA ALA A 284 -5.26 0.32 5.82
C ALA A 284 -6.31 1.44 5.75
N SER A 285 -7.44 1.17 5.10
CA SER A 285 -8.55 2.13 5.02
C SER A 285 -9.20 2.38 6.39
N VAL A 286 -9.25 1.39 7.30
CA VAL A 286 -9.71 1.59 8.68
C VAL A 286 -8.82 2.61 9.40
N GLY A 287 -7.50 2.51 9.25
CA GLY A 287 -6.56 3.51 9.78
C GLY A 287 -6.68 4.89 9.12
N LEU A 288 -7.13 4.94 7.86
CA LEU A 288 -7.35 6.17 7.11
C LEU A 288 -8.67 6.88 7.49
N LEU A 289 -9.69 6.13 7.92
CA LEU A 289 -11.04 6.64 8.17
C LEU A 289 -11.06 7.87 9.11
N PRO A 290 -10.35 7.90 10.24
CA PRO A 290 -10.37 9.07 11.14
C PRO A 290 -9.89 10.37 10.47
N TYR A 291 -8.92 10.29 9.55
CA TYR A 291 -8.48 11.45 8.77
C TYR A 291 -9.57 11.95 7.83
N ILE A 292 -10.31 11.02 7.20
CA ILE A 292 -11.46 11.36 6.35
C ILE A 292 -12.59 11.99 7.16
N LEU A 293 -12.86 11.49 8.37
CA LEU A 293 -13.88 12.06 9.26
C LEU A 293 -13.53 13.48 9.70
N ILE A 294 -12.26 13.77 9.99
CA ILE A 294 -11.80 15.14 10.28
C ILE A 294 -12.08 16.05 9.09
N GLU A 295 -11.75 15.62 7.87
CA GLU A 295 -11.98 16.42 6.67
C GLU A 295 -13.47 16.56 6.33
N LEU A 296 -14.28 15.54 6.62
CA LEU A 296 -15.74 15.60 6.51
C LEU A 296 -16.30 16.70 7.42
N VAL A 297 -15.90 16.71 8.70
CA VAL A 297 -16.36 17.73 9.66
C VAL A 297 -15.90 19.13 9.25
N LYS A 298 -14.65 19.28 8.80
CA LYS A 298 -14.10 20.59 8.39
C LYS A 298 -14.78 21.18 7.15
N GLN A 299 -15.13 20.34 6.18
CA GLN A 299 -15.67 20.79 4.89
C GLN A 299 -17.20 20.83 4.84
N THR A 300 -17.89 20.21 5.81
CA THR A 300 -19.35 20.17 5.84
C THR A 300 -19.89 21.45 6.47
N ASP A 301 -20.69 22.20 5.70
CA ASP A 301 -21.59 23.18 6.28
C ASP A 301 -22.80 22.47 6.88
N PHE A 302 -22.83 22.33 8.20
CA PHE A 302 -23.92 21.64 8.91
C PHE A 302 -25.29 22.30 8.74
N LYS A 303 -25.36 23.57 8.30
CA LYS A 303 -26.64 24.21 7.94
C LYS A 303 -27.13 23.80 6.55
N SER A 304 -26.22 23.41 5.65
CA SER A 304 -26.55 23.00 4.28
C SER A 304 -25.69 21.83 3.79
N PRO A 305 -25.77 20.64 4.44
CA PRO A 305 -24.80 19.56 4.27
C PRO A 305 -24.73 18.97 2.86
N PHE A 306 -25.79 19.15 2.05
CA PHE A 306 -25.88 18.61 0.70
C PHE A 306 -25.47 19.59 -0.41
N LYS A 307 -25.16 20.86 -0.07
CA LYS A 307 -25.01 21.95 -1.06
C LYS A 307 -23.85 21.75 -2.05
N ASN A 308 -22.73 21.18 -1.59
CA ASN A 308 -21.50 21.04 -2.38
C ASN A 308 -21.20 19.58 -2.78
N LEU A 309 -22.20 18.70 -2.70
CA LEU A 309 -22.01 17.28 -2.99
C LEU A 309 -22.06 16.98 -4.48
N ARG A 310 -21.05 16.25 -4.93
CA ARG A 310 -20.93 15.68 -6.27
C ARG A 310 -21.57 14.29 -6.26
N TRP A 311 -22.84 14.21 -6.65
CA TRP A 311 -23.64 13.00 -6.55
C TRP A 311 -23.05 11.82 -7.32
N GLU A 312 -22.40 12.05 -8.46
CA GLU A 312 -21.73 11.02 -9.24
C GLU A 312 -20.61 10.34 -8.44
N GLN A 313 -19.82 11.13 -7.71
CA GLN A 313 -18.73 10.64 -6.87
C GLN A 313 -19.25 9.92 -5.63
N LEU A 314 -20.32 10.43 -5.01
CA LEU A 314 -20.95 9.76 -3.87
C LEU A 314 -21.55 8.42 -4.26
N LEU A 315 -22.24 8.35 -5.40
CA LEU A 315 -22.81 7.11 -5.90
C LEU A 315 -21.70 6.10 -6.22
N SER A 316 -20.62 6.55 -6.87
CA SER A 316 -19.45 5.72 -7.15
C SER A 316 -18.76 5.24 -5.88
N THR A 317 -18.63 6.12 -4.87
CA THR A 317 -18.12 5.78 -3.54
C THR A 317 -18.94 4.66 -2.90
N LEU A 318 -20.26 4.82 -2.91
CA LEU A 318 -21.18 3.85 -2.32
C LEU A 318 -21.10 2.50 -3.05
N ILE A 319 -21.05 2.51 -4.38
CA ILE A 319 -20.90 1.30 -5.21
C ILE A 319 -19.61 0.56 -4.85
N ILE A 320 -18.48 1.26 -4.87
CA ILE A 320 -17.16 0.66 -4.58
C ILE A 320 -17.15 0.10 -3.16
N PHE A 321 -17.57 0.89 -2.19
CA PHE A 321 -17.56 0.51 -0.79
C PHE A 321 -18.48 -0.70 -0.52
N LEU A 322 -19.74 -0.67 -0.97
CA LEU A 322 -20.70 -1.75 -0.70
C LEU A 322 -20.31 -3.05 -1.40
N LEU A 323 -19.90 -3.01 -2.67
CA LEU A 323 -19.47 -4.23 -3.37
C LEU A 323 -18.23 -4.83 -2.73
N SER A 324 -17.24 -4.00 -2.38
CA SER A 324 -16.05 -4.45 -1.66
C SER A 324 -16.40 -5.01 -0.28
N ALA A 325 -17.31 -4.37 0.46
CA ALA A 325 -17.73 -4.81 1.78
C ALA A 325 -18.46 -6.17 1.70
N PHE A 326 -19.40 -6.34 0.77
CA PHE A 326 -20.08 -7.62 0.57
C PHE A 326 -19.11 -8.73 0.14
N PHE A 327 -18.11 -8.38 -0.67
CA PHE A 327 -17.08 -9.32 -1.07
C PHE A 327 -16.18 -9.71 0.11
N PHE A 328 -15.60 -8.77 0.84
CA PHE A 328 -14.69 -9.07 1.96
C PHE A 328 -15.37 -9.70 3.17
N THR A 329 -16.63 -9.35 3.45
CA THR A 329 -17.40 -10.00 4.52
C THR A 329 -17.75 -11.45 4.21
N ALA A 330 -17.57 -11.90 2.96
CA ALA A 330 -17.65 -13.32 2.62
C ALA A 330 -16.48 -14.13 3.18
N ASN A 331 -15.38 -13.49 3.58
CA ASN A 331 -14.22 -14.15 4.18
C ASN A 331 -14.41 -14.37 5.68
N THR A 332 -14.16 -15.59 6.14
CA THR A 332 -14.27 -16.00 7.55
C THR A 332 -13.21 -15.36 8.44
N ALA A 333 -12.02 -15.03 7.93
CA ALA A 333 -10.98 -14.33 8.67
C ALA A 333 -11.44 -12.95 9.18
N ALA A 334 -12.37 -12.30 8.47
CA ALA A 334 -12.95 -11.01 8.87
C ALA A 334 -13.95 -11.10 10.05
N GLN A 335 -14.26 -12.32 10.53
CA GLN A 335 -15.26 -12.57 11.57
C GLN A 335 -14.68 -12.68 12.98
N GLN A 336 -13.39 -12.98 13.14
CA GLN A 336 -12.73 -12.96 14.45
C GLN A 336 -12.33 -11.54 14.83
N ARG A 337 -12.88 -11.01 15.91
CA ARG A 337 -12.65 -9.64 16.40
C ARG A 337 -12.50 -9.66 17.91
N GLY A 338 -11.53 -8.91 18.43
CA GLY A 338 -11.30 -8.83 19.85
C GLY A 338 -10.41 -7.65 20.24
N PHE A 339 -10.21 -7.54 21.54
CA PHE A 339 -9.20 -6.68 22.13
C PHE A 339 -8.12 -7.56 22.73
N GLN A 340 -6.86 -7.16 22.56
CA GLN A 340 -5.74 -7.81 23.22
C GLN A 340 -5.24 -6.96 24.39
N SER A 341 -4.89 -7.62 25.49
CA SER A 341 -4.25 -6.97 26.64
C SER A 341 -2.74 -6.97 26.43
N LEU A 342 -2.12 -5.80 26.58
CA LEU A 342 -0.68 -5.63 26.45
C LEU A 342 -0.13 -5.13 27.79
N PRO A 343 0.98 -5.70 28.29
CA PRO A 343 1.72 -5.13 29.41
C PRO A 343 2.10 -3.68 29.11
N PHE A 344 1.86 -2.78 30.07
CA PHE A 344 2.00 -1.34 29.86
C PHE A 344 3.43 -0.93 29.45
N ASP A 345 4.44 -1.56 30.07
CA ASP A 345 5.85 -1.37 29.77
C ASP A 345 6.19 -1.77 28.31
N LYS A 346 5.73 -2.94 27.86
CA LYS A 346 5.94 -3.42 26.49
C LYS A 346 5.21 -2.54 25.47
N PHE A 347 3.98 -2.17 25.76
CA PHE A 347 3.21 -1.24 24.94
C PHE A 347 3.92 0.12 24.84
N LEU A 348 4.37 0.68 25.96
CA LEU A 348 5.01 1.99 25.99
C LEU A 348 6.32 1.98 25.19
N ALA A 349 7.14 0.93 25.36
CA ALA A 349 8.35 0.74 24.58
C ALA A 349 8.05 0.66 23.07
N PHE A 350 7.08 -0.18 22.69
CA PHE A 350 6.62 -0.32 21.30
C PHE A 350 6.16 1.02 20.73
N PHE A 351 5.19 1.68 21.39
CA PHE A 351 4.66 2.96 20.94
C PHE A 351 5.77 4.01 20.75
N LEU A 352 6.68 4.14 21.72
CA LEU A 352 7.74 5.14 21.67
C LEU A 352 8.74 4.88 20.54
N LEU A 353 9.22 3.64 20.40
CA LEU A 353 10.24 3.30 19.40
C LEU A 353 9.69 3.26 17.97
N GLU A 354 8.45 2.85 17.78
CA GLU A 354 7.85 2.66 16.45
C GLU A 354 7.31 3.94 15.81
N GLY A 355 7.26 5.04 16.55
CA GLY A 355 6.82 6.33 16.01
C GLY A 355 6.48 7.38 17.06
N GLY A 356 6.26 6.98 18.32
CA GLY A 356 5.90 7.86 19.42
C GLY A 356 6.96 8.91 19.73
N ILE A 357 8.26 8.56 19.72
CA ILE A 357 9.35 9.52 19.91
C ILE A 357 9.34 10.57 18.79
N LEU A 358 9.26 10.14 17.53
CA LEU A 358 9.20 11.05 16.39
C LEU A 358 7.95 11.93 16.45
N TRP A 359 6.80 11.35 16.79
CA TRP A 359 5.54 12.07 17.00
C TRP A 359 5.67 13.15 18.09
N LEU A 360 6.24 12.82 19.26
CA LEU A 360 6.47 13.76 20.36
C LEU A 360 7.46 14.86 19.99
N VAL A 361 8.54 14.55 19.28
CA VAL A 361 9.53 15.54 18.81
C VAL A 361 8.89 16.56 17.87
N LEU A 362 7.88 16.17 17.10
CA LEU A 362 7.13 17.09 16.23
C LEU A 362 6.11 17.97 16.98
N ALA A 363 5.75 17.62 18.22
CA ALA A 363 4.70 18.28 19.00
C ALA A 363 4.84 19.80 19.09
N PRO A 364 6.03 20.39 19.39
CA PRO A 364 6.16 21.85 19.52
C PRO A 364 5.71 22.63 18.28
N SER A 365 5.83 22.02 17.10
CA SER A 365 5.42 22.62 15.83
C SER A 365 4.04 22.18 15.33
N ARG A 366 3.50 21.05 15.84
CA ARG A 366 2.33 20.37 15.26
C ARG A 366 1.19 20.07 16.23
N TYR A 367 1.30 20.38 17.53
CA TYR A 367 0.28 19.99 18.52
C TYR A 367 -1.15 20.49 18.23
N LYS A 368 -1.29 21.57 17.45
CA LYS A 368 -2.60 22.11 17.00
C LYS A 368 -3.12 21.48 15.71
N ASP A 369 -2.30 20.72 14.99
CA ASP A 369 -2.71 20.07 13.75
C ASP A 369 -3.52 18.81 14.08
N PRO A 370 -4.81 18.72 13.68
CA PRO A 370 -5.64 17.55 13.94
C PRO A 370 -5.02 16.26 13.39
N ARG A 371 -4.22 16.35 12.31
CA ARG A 371 -3.52 15.22 11.71
C ARG A 371 -2.46 14.68 12.66
N TRP A 372 -1.73 15.54 13.38
CA TRP A 372 -0.75 15.11 14.37
C TRP A 372 -1.43 14.43 15.55
N ILE A 373 -2.52 15.02 16.06
CA ILE A 373 -3.28 14.46 17.20
C ILE A 373 -3.79 13.06 16.86
N ILE A 374 -4.51 12.92 15.74
CA ILE A 374 -5.11 11.64 15.37
C ILE A 374 -4.05 10.59 15.03
N THR A 375 -2.90 11.00 14.48
CA THR A 375 -1.76 10.08 14.25
C THR A 375 -1.28 9.47 15.56
N GLY A 376 -1.03 10.28 16.58
CA GLY A 376 -0.60 9.77 17.89
C GLY A 376 -1.65 8.88 18.56
N VAL A 377 -2.92 9.30 18.51
CA VAL A 377 -4.05 8.51 19.05
C VAL A 377 -4.15 7.16 18.36
N LEU A 378 -4.05 7.10 17.03
CA LEU A 378 -4.13 5.85 16.29
C LEU A 378 -2.95 4.93 16.58
N LEU A 379 -1.72 5.46 16.58
CA LEU A 379 -0.52 4.68 16.93
C LEU A 379 -0.58 4.15 18.38
N ALA A 380 -1.27 4.84 19.29
CA ALA A 380 -1.48 4.36 20.65
C ALA A 380 -2.59 3.30 20.76
N LEU A 381 -3.67 3.41 19.96
CA LEU A 381 -4.85 2.54 20.08
C LEU A 381 -4.79 1.26 19.25
N ILE A 382 -4.20 1.33 18.05
CA ILE A 382 -4.11 0.19 17.12
C ILE A 382 -3.54 -1.08 17.77
N PRO A 383 -2.48 -1.03 18.62
CA PRO A 383 -1.92 -2.23 19.23
C PRO A 383 -2.91 -3.02 20.09
N PHE A 384 -3.97 -2.40 20.62
CA PHE A 384 -4.94 -3.08 21.49
C PHE A 384 -6.07 -3.77 20.73
N ILE A 385 -6.15 -3.60 19.41
CA ILE A 385 -7.21 -4.15 18.57
C ILE A 385 -6.71 -5.40 17.86
N GLN A 386 -7.49 -6.48 17.95
CA GLN A 386 -7.21 -7.75 17.27
C GLN A 386 -8.32 -8.06 16.25
N LEU A 387 -7.92 -8.34 15.02
CA LEU A 387 -8.81 -8.77 13.94
C LEU A 387 -8.15 -9.92 13.19
N GLY A 388 -8.82 -11.07 13.14
CA GLY A 388 -8.24 -12.34 12.70
C GLY A 388 -7.32 -12.98 13.75
N SER A 389 -6.71 -14.11 13.40
CA SER A 389 -5.79 -14.85 14.29
C SER A 389 -4.35 -14.32 14.27
N GLY A 390 -4.04 -13.34 13.43
CA GLY A 390 -2.69 -12.84 13.18
C GLY A 390 -2.39 -11.40 13.62
N ARG A 391 -1.20 -10.94 13.25
CA ARG A 391 -0.65 -9.59 13.52
C ARG A 391 -1.16 -8.52 12.53
N ASP A 392 -1.97 -8.93 11.57
CA ASP A 392 -2.30 -8.13 10.38
C ASP A 392 -3.00 -6.82 10.72
N PHE A 393 -3.88 -6.78 11.73
CA PHE A 393 -4.54 -5.52 12.07
C PHE A 393 -3.52 -4.44 12.45
N VAL A 394 -2.59 -4.76 13.37
CA VAL A 394 -1.58 -3.81 13.85
C VAL A 394 -0.68 -3.35 12.72
N MET A 395 -0.25 -4.28 11.85
CA MET A 395 0.63 -3.97 10.71
C MET A 395 -0.07 -3.19 9.59
N ARG A 396 -1.34 -3.50 9.29
CA ARG A 396 -2.03 -2.93 8.12
C ARG A 396 -2.83 -1.68 8.45
N ALA A 397 -3.48 -1.61 9.61
CA ALA A 397 -4.20 -0.40 10.03
C ALA A 397 -3.25 0.76 10.35
N SER A 398 -2.00 0.48 10.72
CA SER A 398 -0.98 1.50 10.99
C SER A 398 -0.39 2.15 9.73
N ILE A 399 -0.61 1.59 8.54
CA ILE A 399 -0.08 2.14 7.28
C ILE A 399 -0.45 3.62 7.13
N ALA A 400 -1.72 3.97 7.35
CA ALA A 400 -2.18 5.36 7.23
C ALA A 400 -1.53 6.31 8.24
N PRO A 401 -1.58 6.07 9.57
CA PRO A 401 -0.94 6.96 10.53
C PRO A 401 0.58 7.03 10.38
N LEU A 402 1.27 5.94 10.03
CA LEU A 402 2.71 5.99 9.73
C LEU A 402 3.00 6.84 8.49
N PHE A 403 2.17 6.75 7.45
CA PHE A 403 2.29 7.61 6.26
C PHE A 403 2.06 9.09 6.62
N TYR A 404 1.05 9.42 7.43
CA TYR A 404 0.87 10.79 7.92
C TYR A 404 2.01 11.27 8.81
N LEU A 405 2.60 10.41 9.64
CA LEU A 405 3.80 10.73 10.43
C LEU A 405 4.99 11.04 9.51
N MET A 406 5.18 10.27 8.43
CA MET A 406 6.17 10.57 7.40
C MET A 406 5.89 11.90 6.70
N LEU A 407 4.62 12.22 6.39
CA LEU A 407 4.26 13.50 5.78
C LEU A 407 4.61 14.69 6.71
N LEU A 408 4.27 14.60 8.00
CA LEU A 408 4.60 15.63 8.99
C LEU A 408 6.13 15.77 9.18
N THR A 409 6.84 14.65 9.12
CA THR A 409 8.31 14.59 9.19
C THR A 409 8.93 15.25 7.96
N GLY A 410 8.46 14.90 6.76
CA GLY A 410 8.92 15.46 5.49
C GLY A 410 8.69 16.97 5.39
N GLU A 411 7.51 17.47 5.80
CA GLU A 411 7.25 18.91 5.90
C GLU A 411 8.24 19.61 6.86
N THR A 412 8.73 18.91 7.88
CA THR A 412 9.64 19.46 8.88
C THR A 412 11.09 19.50 8.37
N ILE A 413 11.58 18.44 7.72
CA ILE A 413 12.96 18.36 7.23
C ILE A 413 13.19 19.14 5.94
N PHE A 414 12.19 19.23 5.05
CA PHE A 414 12.32 19.93 3.77
C PHE A 414 11.98 21.42 3.86
N ASN A 415 11.32 21.86 4.94
CA ASN A 415 11.07 23.28 5.17
C ASN A 415 12.31 23.97 5.77
N LYS A 416 12.87 24.92 5.02
CA LYS A 416 14.04 25.70 5.44
C LYS A 416 13.79 26.60 6.66
N SER A 417 12.54 26.95 6.95
CA SER A 417 12.16 27.78 8.11
C SER A 417 12.08 27.00 9.42
N THR A 418 12.12 25.66 9.38
CA THR A 418 12.12 24.83 10.59
C THR A 418 13.36 25.11 11.45
N PRO A 419 13.24 25.24 12.79
CA PRO A 419 14.37 25.40 13.69
C PRO A 419 15.46 24.33 13.48
N ARG A 420 16.74 24.76 13.47
CA ARG A 420 17.89 23.88 13.18
C ARG A 420 17.97 22.69 14.14
N LEU A 421 17.75 22.92 15.44
CA LEU A 421 17.78 21.87 16.46
C LEU A 421 16.75 20.77 16.15
N LEU A 422 15.48 21.14 15.96
CA LEU A 422 14.42 20.21 15.60
C LEU A 422 14.75 19.43 14.32
N ARG A 423 15.25 20.12 13.28
CA ARG A 423 15.62 19.49 12.01
C ARG A 423 16.73 18.45 12.19
N VAL A 424 17.78 18.79 12.95
CA VAL A 424 18.91 17.88 13.23
C VAL A 424 18.45 16.68 14.06
N THR A 425 17.62 16.89 15.09
CA THR A 425 17.05 15.81 15.90
C THR A 425 16.25 14.85 15.03
N VAL A 426 15.37 15.37 14.17
CA VAL A 426 14.58 14.54 13.25
C VAL A 426 15.47 13.78 12.26
N TYR A 427 16.52 14.40 11.71
CA TYR A 427 17.48 13.69 10.87
C TYR A 427 18.21 12.57 11.64
N GLY A 428 18.59 12.80 12.90
CA GLY A 428 19.20 11.77 13.74
C GLY A 428 18.28 10.58 13.95
N LEU A 429 17.00 10.82 14.24
CA LEU A 429 15.99 9.76 14.36
C LEU A 429 15.79 8.99 13.05
N LEU A 430 15.72 9.69 11.92
CA LEU A 430 15.60 9.06 10.60
C LEU A 430 16.82 8.21 10.24
N LEU A 431 18.03 8.64 10.62
CA LEU A 431 19.25 7.86 10.40
C LEU A 431 19.23 6.55 11.20
N ILE A 432 18.81 6.61 12.48
CA ILE A 432 18.70 5.41 13.31
C ILE A 432 17.56 4.50 12.79
N GLY A 433 16.41 5.08 12.44
CA GLY A 433 15.30 4.30 11.89
C GLY A 433 15.62 3.66 10.53
N SER A 434 16.48 4.29 9.72
CA SER A 434 16.86 3.75 8.41
C SER A 434 17.58 2.41 8.44
N PHE A 435 18.07 1.95 9.61
CA PHE A 435 18.66 0.62 9.73
C PHE A 435 17.68 -0.49 9.34
N THR A 436 16.41 -0.37 9.70
CA THR A 436 15.37 -1.35 9.37
C THR A 436 15.20 -1.54 7.85
N PRO A 437 14.87 -0.51 7.04
CA PRO A 437 14.75 -0.67 5.59
C PRO A 437 16.08 -1.04 4.93
N LEU A 438 17.23 -0.63 5.51
CA LEU A 438 18.55 -1.04 5.01
C LEU A 438 18.80 -2.54 5.23
N TYR A 439 18.34 -3.13 6.33
CA TYR A 439 18.45 -4.58 6.59
C TYR A 439 17.58 -5.36 5.61
N GLU A 440 16.36 -4.91 5.33
CA GLU A 440 15.48 -5.49 4.31
C GLU A 440 16.12 -5.45 2.91
N ILE A 441 16.67 -4.28 2.53
CA ILE A 441 17.41 -4.09 1.27
C ILE A 441 18.63 -5.00 1.22
N ASN A 442 19.39 -5.09 2.31
CA ASN A 442 20.59 -5.90 2.38
C ASN A 442 20.26 -7.40 2.32
N ARG A 443 19.17 -7.86 2.94
CA ARG A 443 18.70 -9.25 2.79
C ARG A 443 18.41 -9.58 1.35
N SER A 444 17.65 -8.73 0.66
CA SER A 444 17.32 -8.94 -0.75
C SER A 444 18.58 -8.93 -1.62
N LEU A 445 19.49 -7.98 -1.43
CA LEU A 445 20.76 -7.91 -2.14
C LEU A 445 21.63 -9.16 -1.90
N TYR A 446 21.82 -9.54 -0.64
CA TYR A 446 22.63 -10.68 -0.25
C TYR A 446 22.10 -11.98 -0.87
N ARG A 447 20.80 -12.25 -0.69
CA ARG A 447 20.16 -13.46 -1.22
C ARG A 447 20.12 -13.49 -2.74
N THR A 448 19.96 -12.32 -3.38
CA THR A 448 19.99 -12.21 -4.83
C THR A 448 21.41 -12.44 -5.39
N TYR A 449 22.41 -11.88 -4.72
CA TYR A 449 23.81 -12.06 -5.08
C TYR A 449 24.25 -13.52 -4.90
N ASP A 450 23.91 -14.14 -3.77
CA ASP A 450 24.20 -15.54 -3.47
C ASP A 450 23.67 -16.47 -4.57
N TYR A 451 22.41 -16.30 -4.97
CA TYR A 451 21.79 -17.08 -6.04
C TYR A 451 22.47 -16.92 -7.41
N TYR A 452 22.79 -15.69 -7.83
CA TYR A 452 23.32 -15.45 -9.17
C TYR A 452 24.82 -15.71 -9.31
N PHE A 453 25.60 -15.58 -8.24
CA PHE A 453 27.06 -15.52 -8.32
C PHE A 453 27.80 -16.54 -7.46
N LEU A 454 27.21 -17.04 -6.38
CA LEU A 454 27.89 -17.94 -5.44
C LEU A 454 27.40 -19.39 -5.53
N GLN A 455 26.12 -19.59 -5.80
CA GLN A 455 25.58 -20.93 -5.93
C GLN A 455 26.01 -21.54 -7.27
N ASP A 456 26.84 -22.58 -7.21
CA ASP A 456 26.99 -23.52 -8.32
C ASP A 456 25.60 -24.10 -8.60
N SER A 457 25.14 -23.96 -9.85
CA SER A 457 23.79 -24.32 -10.30
C SER A 457 23.32 -25.63 -9.64
N CYS A 458 22.44 -25.52 -8.65
CA CYS A 458 21.88 -26.71 -8.02
C CYS A 458 20.89 -27.32 -9.01
N ALA A 459 21.37 -28.33 -9.74
CA ALA A 459 20.54 -29.21 -10.52
C ALA A 459 19.69 -30.04 -9.55
N ALA A 460 18.38 -30.01 -9.76
CA ALA A 460 17.34 -30.77 -9.06
C ALA A 460 16.97 -30.27 -7.65
N CYS A 461 16.08 -29.29 -7.59
CA CYS A 461 15.01 -29.34 -6.59
C CYS A 461 13.91 -30.22 -7.18
N ASP A 462 13.85 -31.47 -6.73
CA ASP A 462 12.75 -32.37 -7.08
C ASP A 462 11.46 -31.79 -6.49
N PHE A 463 10.57 -31.29 -7.34
CA PHE A 463 9.26 -30.82 -6.88
C PHE A 463 8.43 -32.04 -6.52
N SER A 464 8.19 -32.23 -5.23
CA SER A 464 7.19 -33.18 -4.74
C SER A 464 5.89 -33.00 -5.55
N THR A 465 5.43 -34.08 -6.18
CA THR A 465 4.20 -34.11 -6.97
C THR A 465 2.95 -34.22 -6.10
N ASP A 466 3.10 -34.43 -4.80
CA ASP A 466 1.98 -34.46 -3.86
C ASP A 466 1.35 -33.07 -3.68
N PRO A 467 0.01 -32.98 -3.60
CA PRO A 467 -0.65 -31.71 -3.39
C PRO A 467 -0.26 -31.12 -2.03
N ILE A 468 0.37 -29.95 -2.06
CA ILE A 468 0.69 -29.19 -0.85
C ILE A 468 -0.62 -28.70 -0.23
N THR A 469 -0.88 -29.15 1.01
CA THR A 469 -2.13 -28.87 1.74
C THR A 469 -1.96 -27.89 2.89
N LYS A 470 -0.71 -27.57 3.26
CA LYS A 470 -0.31 -26.63 4.31
C LYS A 470 1.02 -25.97 3.94
N LEU A 471 1.16 -24.68 4.25
CA LEU A 471 2.46 -24.00 4.21
C LEU A 471 3.03 -23.94 5.63
N ALA A 472 4.32 -24.29 5.80
CA ALA A 472 5.00 -24.12 7.07
C ALA A 472 5.09 -22.63 7.44
N GLN A 473 4.90 -22.30 8.71
CA GLN A 473 5.07 -20.94 9.21
C GLN A 473 6.49 -20.44 8.90
N PRO A 474 6.67 -19.13 8.62
CA PRO A 474 7.99 -18.57 8.38
C PRO A 474 8.86 -18.80 9.61
N GLY A 475 10.07 -19.30 9.38
CA GLY A 475 11.09 -19.46 10.40
C GLY A 475 11.91 -18.17 10.51
N ILE A 476 13.21 -18.29 10.26
CA ILE A 476 14.13 -17.16 10.11
C ILE A 476 14.01 -16.67 8.65
N PRO A 477 13.47 -15.47 8.38
CA PRO A 477 13.25 -14.94 7.03
C PRO A 477 14.48 -14.99 6.11
N GLU A 478 15.66 -14.88 6.70
CA GLU A 478 16.95 -14.88 6.02
C GLU A 478 17.33 -16.24 5.42
N GLU A 479 16.74 -17.33 5.93
CA GLU A 479 17.06 -18.72 5.56
C GLU A 479 16.00 -19.35 4.64
N GLU A 480 14.95 -18.61 4.29
CA GLU A 480 13.81 -19.15 3.56
C GLU A 480 14.15 -19.54 2.12
N HIS A 481 13.58 -20.67 1.66
CA HIS A 481 13.78 -21.24 0.32
C HIS A 481 15.23 -21.10 -0.18
N PRO A 482 16.16 -21.81 0.47
CA PRO A 482 17.58 -21.75 0.11
C PRO A 482 17.74 -22.22 -1.33
N GLY A 483 18.70 -21.64 -2.05
CA GLY A 483 18.92 -22.00 -3.45
C GLY A 483 18.01 -21.30 -4.47
N THR A 484 17.02 -20.50 -4.04
CA THR A 484 16.07 -19.86 -4.97
C THR A 484 15.80 -18.40 -4.64
N LEU A 485 15.45 -17.62 -5.67
CA LEU A 485 14.94 -16.25 -5.52
C LEU A 485 13.44 -16.21 -5.24
N SER A 486 12.68 -17.11 -5.89
CA SER A 486 11.23 -17.08 -5.86
C SER A 486 10.68 -17.89 -4.70
N ALA A 487 9.82 -17.23 -3.92
CA ALA A 487 8.96 -17.87 -2.94
C ALA A 487 7.74 -18.47 -3.68
N ASP A 488 7.90 -19.67 -4.24
CA ASP A 488 6.87 -20.32 -5.06
C ASP A 488 6.50 -21.72 -4.58
N ALA A 489 6.45 -21.92 -3.26
CA ALA A 489 6.13 -23.21 -2.66
C ALA A 489 4.67 -23.65 -2.86
N LEU A 490 3.76 -22.78 -3.30
CA LEU A 490 2.32 -23.06 -3.34
C LEU A 490 1.77 -23.11 -4.77
N PRO A 491 1.65 -24.27 -5.44
CA PRO A 491 1.21 -24.32 -6.83
C PRO A 491 -0.23 -23.79 -7.05
N THR A 492 -1.13 -24.00 -6.10
CA THR A 492 -2.50 -23.46 -6.12
C THR A 492 -3.09 -23.43 -4.72
N LEU A 493 -4.02 -22.51 -4.46
CA LEU A 493 -4.78 -22.49 -3.20
C LEU A 493 -5.85 -23.57 -3.12
N LYS A 494 -6.19 -24.23 -4.24
CA LYS A 494 -7.31 -25.19 -4.34
C LYS A 494 -7.32 -26.28 -3.27
N PHE A 495 -6.14 -26.77 -2.89
CA PHE A 495 -5.97 -27.90 -1.97
C PHE A 495 -5.60 -27.49 -0.54
N MET A 496 -5.48 -26.19 -0.27
CA MET A 496 -5.07 -25.69 1.03
C MET A 496 -6.17 -25.88 2.08
N THR A 497 -5.74 -26.21 3.30
CA THR A 497 -6.64 -26.50 4.43
C THR A 497 -6.16 -25.91 5.75
N ASP A 498 -4.96 -25.34 5.78
CA ASP A 498 -4.38 -24.69 6.96
C ASP A 498 -5.12 -23.39 7.31
N GLU A 499 -4.88 -22.92 8.54
CA GLU A 499 -5.49 -21.71 9.08
C GLU A 499 -5.14 -20.45 8.27
N LEU A 500 -3.91 -20.31 7.79
CA LEU A 500 -3.48 -19.15 7.03
C LEU A 500 -4.20 -19.05 5.68
N SER A 501 -4.46 -20.20 5.04
CA SER A 501 -5.23 -20.24 3.78
C SER A 501 -6.65 -19.66 3.91
N GLN A 502 -7.21 -19.63 5.12
CA GLN A 502 -8.53 -19.01 5.38
C GLN A 502 -8.51 -17.49 5.20
N ASN A 503 -7.33 -16.84 5.23
CA ASN A 503 -7.20 -15.43 4.86
C ASN A 503 -7.48 -15.18 3.38
N PHE A 504 -7.43 -16.21 2.54
CA PHE A 504 -7.58 -16.10 1.08
C PHE A 504 -8.82 -16.82 0.57
N ILE A 505 -9.18 -17.97 1.15
CA ILE A 505 -10.25 -18.83 0.67
C ILE A 505 -11.41 -18.80 1.65
N ALA A 506 -12.63 -18.64 1.13
CA ALA A 506 -13.83 -18.65 1.96
C ALA A 506 -14.92 -19.57 1.41
N ASN A 507 -15.72 -20.13 2.32
CA ASN A 507 -16.97 -20.77 1.96
C ASN A 507 -18.06 -19.70 1.73
N VAL A 508 -18.37 -19.43 0.46
CA VAL A 508 -19.24 -18.31 0.10
C VAL A 508 -20.68 -18.69 -0.16
N ARG A 509 -21.08 -19.97 -0.06
CA ARG A 509 -22.44 -20.42 -0.45
C ARG A 509 -23.55 -19.58 0.19
N GLN A 510 -23.39 -19.22 1.46
CA GLN A 510 -24.43 -18.52 2.22
C GLN A 510 -24.34 -16.99 2.13
N THR A 511 -23.31 -16.44 1.50
CA THR A 511 -23.02 -15.01 1.52
C THR A 511 -23.91 -14.24 0.54
N PHE A 512 -24.19 -12.98 0.87
CA PHE A 512 -24.97 -12.09 0.01
C PHE A 512 -24.31 -11.93 -1.37
N PHE A 513 -22.98 -11.76 -1.38
CA PHE A 513 -22.20 -11.61 -2.61
C PHE A 513 -22.42 -12.79 -3.55
N TYR A 514 -22.21 -14.03 -3.10
CA TYR A 514 -22.36 -15.21 -3.96
C TYR A 514 -23.80 -15.44 -4.45
N LYS A 515 -24.79 -15.20 -3.59
CA LYS A 515 -26.20 -15.46 -3.92
C LYS A 515 -26.73 -14.49 -4.97
N TYR A 516 -26.41 -13.21 -4.85
CA TYR A 516 -27.09 -12.16 -5.62
C TYR A 516 -26.18 -11.39 -6.58
N LEU A 517 -24.90 -11.25 -6.27
CA LEU A 517 -23.99 -10.36 -7.01
C LEU A 517 -23.03 -11.14 -7.90
N ALA A 518 -22.50 -12.26 -7.41
CA ALA A 518 -21.45 -12.99 -8.08
C ALA A 518 -21.91 -13.54 -9.42
N ARG A 519 -21.02 -13.44 -10.40
CA ARG A 519 -21.10 -14.18 -11.66
C ARG A 519 -20.99 -15.67 -11.36
N ARG A 520 -21.82 -16.46 -12.04
CA ARG A 520 -21.90 -17.92 -11.95
C ARG A 520 -21.50 -18.52 -13.27
#